data_AF-A0A7S0AT58-F1
#
_entry.id   AF-A0A7S0AT58-F1
#
_cell.length_a   1.000
_cell.length_b   1.000
_cell.length_c   1.000
_cell.angle_alpha   90.00
_cell.angle_beta   90.00
_cell.angle_gamma   90.00
#
_symmetry.space_group_name_H-M   'P 1'
#
loop_
_entity.id
_entity.type
_entity.pdbx_description
1 polymer ?
#
loop_
_entity_poly.entity_id
_entity_poly.type
_entity_poly.pdbx_seq_one_letter_code
_entity_poly.pdbx_strand_id
1 'polypeptide(L)'
;RCYFDRASAPEQESLEEAEYRATVLADAQALKEQAVWHAHPELPVVSSDPTATARCYFDRASAPEQESLEEAEYRAAVLADALALKERAVWHAHPELPVATTDATATARCYFDRASAPEQKSLEEAEYRAAVLADALALKEQAVMYAHSELPVVTSDPTACARCYFDRASAPEQESLEEAEYRAA
;
A
#
# COMPACT_ATOMS: atom_id res chain seq x y z
N ARG A 1 42.23 -36.61 63.87
CA ARG A 1 41.74 -36.68 62.48
C ARG A 1 41.51 -35.25 62.03
N CYS A 2 42.23 -34.79 61.01
CA CYS A 2 42.11 -33.42 60.50
C CYS A 2 40.78 -33.27 59.75
N TYR A 3 40.14 -32.11 59.91
CA TYR A 3 38.85 -31.79 59.29
C TYR A 3 38.91 -31.78 57.76
N PHE A 4 40.10 -31.53 57.21
CA PHE A 4 40.37 -31.36 55.78
C PHE A 4 40.57 -32.67 54.99
N ASP A 5 40.80 -33.81 55.65
CA ASP A 5 41.08 -35.09 54.98
C ASP A 5 39.84 -36.01 54.88
N ARG A 6 38.64 -35.49 55.16
CA ARG A 6 37.40 -36.28 55.07
C ARG A 6 36.99 -36.41 53.60
N ALA A 7 36.41 -37.54 53.20
CA ALA A 7 35.94 -37.79 51.83
C ALA A 7 34.87 -36.78 51.32
N SER A 8 34.29 -35.99 52.21
CA SER A 8 33.35 -34.90 51.91
C SER A 8 33.94 -33.49 52.11
N ALA A 9 35.28 -33.37 52.17
CA ALA A 9 35.96 -32.09 52.08
C ALA A 9 35.99 -31.67 50.60
N PRO A 10 35.77 -30.37 50.30
CA PRO A 10 35.96 -29.87 48.94
C PRO A 10 37.42 -30.10 48.52
N GLU A 11 37.63 -30.46 47.25
CA GLU A 11 38.97 -30.54 46.68
C GLU A 11 39.66 -29.18 46.87
N GLN A 12 40.85 -29.21 47.48
CA GLN A 12 41.64 -28.02 47.71
C GLN A 12 42.44 -27.75 46.44
N GLU A 13 42.11 -26.67 45.74
CA GLU A 13 42.93 -26.20 44.62
C GLU A 13 44.32 -25.85 45.15
N SER A 14 45.33 -26.38 44.45
CA SER A 14 46.72 -25.98 44.66
C SER A 14 46.92 -24.53 44.20
N LEU A 15 47.94 -23.86 44.74
CA LEU A 15 48.31 -22.51 44.30
C LEU A 15 48.60 -22.46 42.79
N GLU A 16 49.26 -23.50 42.26
CA GLU A 16 49.56 -23.62 40.83
C GLU A 16 48.29 -23.72 39.96
N GLU A 17 47.28 -24.46 40.40
CA GLU A 17 45.98 -24.54 39.70
C GLU A 17 45.22 -23.21 39.74
N ALA A 18 45.28 -22.50 40.87
CA ALA A 18 44.67 -21.19 41.01
C ALA A 18 45.35 -20.14 40.11
N GLU A 19 46.68 -20.15 40.02
CA GLU A 19 47.46 -19.29 39.12
C GLU A 19 47.17 -19.60 37.65
N TYR A 20 47.17 -20.88 37.27
CA TYR A 20 46.83 -21.32 35.91
C TYR A 20 45.40 -20.91 35.52
N ARG A 21 44.44 -21.08 36.41
CA ARG A 21 43.07 -20.59 36.19
C ARG A 21 43.03 -19.07 36.00
N ALA A 22 43.79 -18.32 36.80
CA ALA A 22 43.84 -16.86 36.67
C ALA A 22 44.39 -16.44 35.31
N THR A 23 45.43 -17.11 34.80
CA THR A 23 45.96 -16.84 33.45
C THR A 23 44.95 -17.16 32.36
N VAL A 24 44.27 -18.31 32.44
CA VAL A 24 43.25 -18.70 31.45
C VAL A 24 42.08 -17.71 31.44
N LEU A 25 41.65 -17.23 32.61
CA LEU A 25 40.59 -16.23 32.69
C LEU A 25 41.02 -14.87 32.13
N ALA A 26 42.27 -14.45 32.34
CA ALA A 26 42.81 -13.24 31.75
C ALA A 26 42.87 -13.34 30.21
N ASP A 27 43.34 -14.46 29.68
CA ASP A 27 43.36 -14.71 28.23
C ASP A 27 41.95 -14.75 27.65
N ALA A 28 40.99 -15.38 28.33
CA ALA A 28 39.60 -15.43 27.90
C ALA A 28 38.95 -14.04 27.88
N GLN A 29 39.28 -13.16 28.84
CA GLN A 29 38.83 -11.77 28.85
C GLN A 29 39.41 -10.99 27.67
N ALA A 30 40.72 -11.10 27.41
CA ALA A 30 41.37 -10.43 26.28
C ALA A 30 40.79 -10.88 24.92
N LEU A 31 40.53 -12.18 24.74
CA LEU A 31 39.90 -12.71 23.54
C LEU A 31 38.46 -12.21 23.37
N LYS A 32 37.70 -12.10 24.47
CA LYS A 32 36.35 -11.56 24.44
C LYS A 32 36.35 -10.08 24.03
N GLU A 33 37.29 -9.28 24.53
CA GLU A 33 37.43 -7.88 24.13
C GLU A 33 37.76 -7.75 22.63
N GLN A 34 38.70 -8.55 22.13
CA GLN A 34 39.02 -8.58 20.70
C GLN A 34 37.83 -9.00 19.84
N ALA A 35 37.06 -10.00 20.27
CA ALA A 35 35.86 -10.43 19.57
C ALA A 35 34.81 -9.31 19.49
N VAL A 36 34.64 -8.52 20.57
CA VAL A 36 33.76 -7.35 20.57
C VAL A 36 34.27 -6.29 19.60
N TRP A 37 35.56 -5.96 19.60
CA TRP A 37 36.12 -4.99 18.64
C TRP A 37 35.96 -5.42 17.18
N HIS A 38 36.04 -6.73 16.90
CA HIS A 38 35.82 -7.27 15.57
C HIS A 38 34.34 -7.28 15.16
N ALA A 39 33.44 -7.62 16.07
CA ALA A 39 32.01 -7.66 15.81
C ALA A 39 31.37 -6.26 15.75
N HIS A 40 31.91 -5.33 16.52
CA HIS A 40 31.38 -3.99 16.74
C HIS A 40 32.46 -2.91 16.52
N PRO A 41 32.91 -2.72 15.27
CA PRO A 41 33.92 -1.71 14.95
C PRO A 41 33.43 -0.27 15.16
N GLU A 42 32.11 -0.07 15.34
CA GLU A 42 31.49 1.19 15.74
C GLU A 42 31.73 1.58 17.19
N LEU A 43 32.04 0.63 18.08
CA LEU A 43 32.26 0.94 19.48
C LEU A 43 33.60 1.68 19.67
N PRO A 44 33.66 2.68 20.56
CA PRO A 44 34.88 3.41 20.84
C PRO A 44 35.91 2.50 21.52
N VAL A 45 37.18 2.66 21.14
CA VAL A 45 38.29 1.98 21.80
C VAL A 45 38.53 2.63 23.15
N VAL A 46 38.16 1.93 24.24
CA VAL A 46 38.40 2.37 25.61
C VAL A 46 39.74 1.80 26.07
N SER A 47 40.73 2.66 26.27
CA SER A 47 42.05 2.30 26.81
C SER A 47 42.34 3.08 28.08
N SER A 48 42.97 2.42 29.07
CA SER A 48 43.49 3.07 30.28
C SER A 48 44.85 3.74 30.07
N ASP A 49 45.48 3.51 28.91
CA ASP A 49 46.75 4.12 28.54
C ASP A 49 46.53 5.55 28.01
N PRO A 50 47.01 6.60 28.69
CA PRO A 50 46.85 7.97 28.25
C PRO A 50 47.63 8.31 26.96
N THR A 51 48.49 7.40 26.49
CA THR A 51 49.22 7.54 25.23
C THR A 51 48.53 6.87 24.04
N ALA A 52 47.43 6.13 24.28
CA ALA A 52 46.63 5.54 23.21
C ALA A 52 45.91 6.64 22.42
N THR A 53 46.25 6.78 21.13
CA THR A 53 45.70 7.81 20.21
C THR A 53 44.75 7.23 19.16
N ALA A 54 44.06 6.13 19.50
CA ALA A 54 43.12 5.48 18.59
C ALA A 54 41.96 6.43 18.24
N ARG A 55 41.66 6.57 16.94
CA ARG A 55 40.51 7.33 16.44
C ARG A 55 39.50 6.35 15.87
N CYS A 56 38.28 6.37 16.37
CA CYS A 56 37.19 5.59 15.79
C CYS A 56 36.80 6.19 14.43
N TYR A 57 36.74 5.35 13.39
CA TYR A 57 36.33 5.78 12.05
C TYR A 57 34.87 6.28 12.05
N PHE A 58 34.03 5.73 12.93
CA PHE A 58 32.60 6.05 13.04
C PHE A 58 32.32 7.34 13.81
N ASP A 59 33.23 7.78 14.67
CA ASP A 59 33.10 9.04 15.43
C ASP A 59 33.62 10.27 14.68
N ARG A 60 34.03 10.13 13.42
CA ARG A 60 34.50 11.27 12.63
C ARG A 60 33.35 12.23 12.36
N ALA A 61 33.62 13.53 12.32
CA ALA A 61 32.60 14.56 12.05
C ALA A 61 31.86 14.41 10.70
N SER A 62 32.40 13.64 9.76
CA SER A 62 31.79 13.33 8.46
C SER A 62 31.15 11.94 8.39
N ALA A 63 31.05 11.21 9.51
CA ALA A 63 30.34 9.94 9.54
C ALA A 63 28.83 10.21 9.40
N PRO A 64 28.09 9.30 8.75
CA PRO A 64 26.63 9.34 8.81
C PRO A 64 26.18 9.15 10.26
N GLU A 65 25.05 9.77 10.62
CA GLU A 65 24.41 9.53 11.91
C GLU A 65 24.13 8.03 12.06
N GLN A 66 24.59 7.47 13.18
CA GLN A 66 24.29 6.09 13.52
C GLN A 66 22.91 6.04 14.13
N GLU A 67 22.09 5.16 13.59
CA GLU A 67 20.79 4.87 14.17
C GLU A 67 20.98 4.10 15.48
N SER A 68 20.29 4.55 16.53
CA SER A 68 20.24 3.78 17.78
C SER A 68 19.33 2.56 17.64
N LEU A 69 19.52 1.53 18.48
CA LEU A 69 18.63 0.36 18.49
C LEU A 69 17.16 0.77 18.70
N GLU A 70 16.90 1.78 19.54
CA GLU A 70 15.55 2.29 19.79
C GLU A 70 14.93 2.94 18.55
N GLU A 71 15.72 3.69 17.78
CA GLU A 71 15.27 4.26 16.51
C GLU A 71 14.97 3.17 15.46
N ALA A 72 15.79 2.12 15.40
CA ALA A 72 15.60 1.00 14.50
C ALA A 72 14.31 0.22 14.82
N GLU A 73 14.07 -0.03 16.10
CA GLU A 73 12.84 -0.64 16.58
C GLU A 73 11.63 0.24 16.29
N TYR A 74 11.73 1.55 16.52
CA TYR A 74 10.67 2.51 16.22
C TYR A 74 10.35 2.54 14.72
N ARG A 75 11.37 2.60 13.86
CA ARG A 75 11.18 2.54 12.40
C ARG A 75 10.52 1.24 11.97
N ALA A 76 10.94 0.11 12.53
CA ALA A 76 10.34 -1.19 12.24
C ALA A 76 8.85 -1.22 12.64
N ALA A 77 8.50 -0.68 13.80
CA ALA A 77 7.12 -0.58 14.27
C ALA A 77 6.27 0.30 13.34
N VAL A 78 6.77 1.48 12.95
CA VAL A 78 6.07 2.39 12.04
C VAL A 78 5.84 1.74 10.67
N LEU A 79 6.82 1.01 10.15
CA LEU A 79 6.68 0.30 8.88
C LEU A 79 5.65 -0.83 8.97
N ALA A 80 5.61 -1.56 10.08
CA ALA A 80 4.59 -2.58 10.32
C ALA A 80 3.17 -1.97 10.35
N ASP A 81 3.00 -0.85 11.07
CA ASP A 81 1.73 -0.13 11.12
C ASP A 81 1.32 0.39 9.75
N ALA A 82 2.26 0.95 8.97
CA ALA A 82 2.00 1.44 7.62
C ALA A 82 1.52 0.32 6.69
N LEU A 83 2.07 -0.90 6.81
CA LEU A 83 1.61 -2.06 6.04
C LEU A 83 0.20 -2.47 6.44
N ALA A 84 -0.10 -2.55 7.74
CA ALA A 84 -1.44 -2.87 8.24
C ALA A 84 -2.50 -1.84 7.81
N LEU A 85 -2.14 -0.55 7.80
CA LEU A 85 -3.04 0.51 7.32
C LEU A 85 -3.28 0.44 5.81
N LYS A 86 -2.25 0.12 5.02
CA LYS A 86 -2.40 -0.10 3.58
C LYS A 86 -3.36 -1.26 3.29
N GLU A 87 -3.22 -2.37 4.00
CA GLU A 87 -4.10 -3.52 3.85
C GLU A 87 -5.57 -3.17 4.18
N ARG A 88 -5.81 -2.47 5.28
CA ARG A 88 -7.15 -1.97 5.64
C ARG A 88 -7.71 -1.01 4.61
N ALA A 89 -6.89 -0.11 4.07
CA ALA A 89 -7.33 0.82 3.03
C ALA A 89 -7.78 0.07 1.76
N VAL A 90 -7.05 -0.97 1.37
CA VAL A 90 -7.44 -1.85 0.25
C VAL A 90 -8.78 -2.53 0.54
N TRP A 91 -8.97 -3.15 1.71
CA TRP A 91 -10.25 -3.78 2.06
C TRP A 91 -11.42 -2.80 2.05
N HIS A 92 -11.17 -1.54 2.44
CA HIS A 92 -12.21 -0.53 2.49
C HIS A 92 -12.54 0.06 1.11
N ALA A 93 -11.55 0.16 0.22
CA ALA A 93 -11.73 0.62 -1.16
C ALA A 93 -12.26 -0.50 -2.09
N HIS A 94 -11.94 -1.75 -1.77
CA HIS A 94 -12.22 -2.93 -2.58
C HIS A 94 -12.93 -4.01 -1.78
N PRO A 95 -14.20 -3.81 -1.40
CA PRO A 95 -14.97 -4.79 -0.64
C PRO A 95 -15.26 -6.07 -1.44
N GLU A 96 -15.09 -6.05 -2.76
CA GLU A 96 -15.18 -7.20 -3.66
C GLU A 96 -14.01 -8.18 -3.53
N LEU A 97 -12.87 -7.75 -3.00
CA LEU A 97 -11.72 -8.62 -2.84
C LEU A 97 -11.89 -9.56 -1.65
N PRO A 98 -11.48 -10.84 -1.78
CA PRO A 98 -11.50 -11.77 -0.66
C PRO A 98 -10.49 -11.36 0.41
N VAL A 99 -10.85 -11.55 1.68
CA VAL A 99 -9.94 -11.35 2.80
C VAL A 99 -8.94 -12.51 2.82
N ALA A 100 -7.68 -12.23 2.52
CA ALA A 100 -6.60 -13.20 2.62
C ALA A 100 -6.16 -13.30 4.09
N THR A 101 -6.32 -14.46 4.71
CA THR A 101 -5.87 -14.72 6.08
C THR A 101 -4.93 -15.92 6.11
N THR A 102 -3.96 -15.92 7.03
CA THR A 102 -3.10 -17.09 7.30
C THR A 102 -3.75 -18.09 8.27
N ASP A 103 -4.87 -17.70 8.90
CA ASP A 103 -5.61 -18.54 9.84
C ASP A 103 -6.52 -19.53 9.08
N ALA A 104 -6.17 -20.81 9.14
CA ALA A 104 -6.93 -21.89 8.50
C ALA A 104 -8.35 -22.06 9.09
N THR A 105 -8.64 -21.46 10.25
CA THR A 105 -9.97 -21.49 10.87
C THR A 105 -10.83 -20.27 10.52
N ALA A 106 -10.24 -19.24 9.91
CA ALA A 106 -10.98 -18.06 9.49
C ALA A 106 -11.89 -18.40 8.30
N THR A 107 -13.19 -18.51 8.55
CA THR A 107 -14.20 -18.65 7.51
C THR A 107 -14.80 -17.29 7.17
N ALA A 108 -14.40 -16.69 6.06
CA ALA A 108 -15.03 -15.48 5.52
C ALA A 108 -15.86 -15.82 4.28
N ARG A 109 -17.05 -15.21 4.14
CA ARG A 109 -17.89 -15.32 2.94
C ARG A 109 -17.93 -13.96 2.26
N CYS A 110 -17.41 -13.88 1.05
CA CYS A 110 -17.52 -12.68 0.22
C CYS A 110 -18.97 -12.57 -0.30
N TYR A 111 -19.61 -11.42 -0.08
CA TYR A 111 -20.97 -11.18 -0.58
C TYR A 111 -21.01 -11.08 -2.11
N PHE A 112 -19.89 -10.75 -2.73
CA PHE A 112 -19.76 -10.56 -4.18
C PHE A 112 -19.55 -11.87 -4.94
N ASP A 113 -19.02 -12.91 -4.28
CA ASP A 113 -18.76 -14.22 -4.91
C ASP A 113 -19.86 -15.26 -4.64
N ARG A 114 -20.97 -14.86 -4.01
CA ARG A 114 -22.09 -15.78 -3.75
C ARG A 114 -22.76 -16.16 -5.09
N ALA A 115 -23.29 -17.37 -5.18
CA ALA A 115 -23.97 -17.87 -6.39
C ALA A 115 -25.17 -17.02 -6.86
N SER A 116 -25.76 -16.20 -5.98
CA SER A 116 -26.84 -15.27 -6.29
C SER A 116 -26.39 -13.82 -6.49
N ALA A 117 -25.08 -13.54 -6.51
CA ALA A 117 -24.57 -12.22 -6.83
C ALA A 117 -24.80 -11.92 -8.32
N PRO A 118 -25.11 -10.65 -8.68
CA PRO A 118 -25.07 -10.24 -10.07
C PRO A 118 -23.65 -10.37 -10.62
N GLU A 119 -23.52 -10.63 -11.93
CA GLU A 119 -22.22 -10.64 -12.60
C GLU A 119 -21.51 -9.29 -12.41
N GLN A 120 -20.28 -9.37 -11.91
CA GLN A 120 -19.37 -8.23 -11.80
C GLN A 120 -18.93 -7.85 -13.21
N LYS A 121 -19.21 -6.60 -13.60
CA LYS A 121 -18.71 -6.07 -14.87
C LYS A 121 -17.32 -5.51 -14.66
N SER A 122 -16.43 -5.76 -15.62
CA SER A 122 -15.15 -5.09 -15.60
C SER A 122 -15.34 -3.58 -15.83
N LEU A 123 -14.35 -2.79 -15.41
CA LEU A 123 -14.34 -1.35 -15.67
C LEU A 123 -14.41 -1.07 -17.19
N GLU A 124 -13.70 -1.87 -17.98
CA GLU A 124 -13.71 -1.79 -19.45
C GLU A 124 -15.10 -2.07 -20.05
N GLU A 125 -15.82 -3.08 -19.56
CA GLU A 125 -17.19 -3.36 -19.99
C GLU A 125 -18.16 -2.24 -19.63
N ALA A 126 -17.98 -1.63 -18.44
CA ALA A 126 -18.79 -0.51 -18.00
C ALA A 126 -18.56 0.72 -18.90
N GLU A 127 -17.30 1.03 -19.22
CA GLU A 127 -16.91 2.12 -20.12
C GLU A 127 -17.41 1.87 -21.55
N TYR A 128 -17.20 0.67 -22.07
CA TYR A 128 -17.70 0.28 -23.40
C TYR A 128 -19.22 0.41 -23.48
N ARG A 129 -19.94 -0.06 -22.45
CA ARG A 129 -21.40 0.10 -22.39
C ARG A 129 -21.82 1.56 -22.37
N ALA A 130 -21.11 2.42 -21.62
CA ALA A 130 -21.39 3.84 -21.59
C ALA A 130 -21.19 4.49 -22.97
N ALA A 131 -20.11 4.14 -23.67
CA ALA A 131 -19.84 4.61 -25.03
C ALA A 131 -20.94 4.18 -26.02
N VAL A 132 -21.32 2.90 -26.01
CA VAL A 132 -22.40 2.39 -26.88
C VAL A 132 -23.74 3.08 -26.61
N LEU A 133 -24.06 3.37 -25.35
CA LEU A 133 -25.28 4.09 -25.00
C LEU A 133 -25.27 5.55 -25.45
N ALA A 134 -24.11 6.21 -25.40
CA ALA A 134 -23.94 7.57 -25.92
C ALA A 134 -24.13 7.59 -27.45
N ASP A 135 -23.51 6.64 -28.16
CA ASP A 135 -23.67 6.51 -29.61
C ASP A 135 -25.11 6.20 -30.01
N ALA A 136 -25.78 5.30 -29.27
CA ALA A 136 -27.18 4.96 -29.52
C ALA A 136 -28.12 6.16 -29.31
N LEU A 137 -27.84 7.02 -28.32
CA LEU A 137 -28.58 8.27 -28.13
C LEU A 137 -28.36 9.24 -29.30
N ALA A 138 -27.11 9.45 -29.72
CA ALA A 138 -26.80 10.33 -30.85
C ALA A 138 -27.47 9.84 -32.15
N LEU A 139 -27.43 8.54 -32.42
CA LEU A 139 -28.11 7.95 -33.58
C LEU A 139 -29.63 8.10 -33.50
N LYS A 140 -30.21 7.93 -32.30
CA LYS A 140 -31.64 8.13 -32.10
C LYS A 140 -32.04 9.59 -32.36
N GLU A 141 -31.26 10.55 -31.88
CA GLU A 141 -31.48 11.98 -32.16
C GLU A 141 -31.44 12.25 -33.66
N GLN A 142 -30.41 11.77 -34.36
CA GLN A 142 -30.31 11.93 -35.82
C GLN A 142 -31.48 11.29 -36.57
N ALA A 143 -31.90 10.08 -36.17
CA ALA A 143 -33.03 9.39 -36.77
C ALA A 143 -34.34 10.18 -36.60
N VAL A 144 -34.56 10.77 -35.42
CA VAL A 144 -35.71 11.65 -35.17
C VAL A 144 -35.63 12.89 -36.05
N MET A 145 -34.47 13.56 -36.11
CA MET A 145 -34.30 14.76 -36.96
C MET A 145 -34.50 14.46 -38.45
N TYR A 146 -34.17 13.25 -38.91
CA TYR A 146 -34.39 12.83 -40.29
C TYR A 146 -35.86 12.47 -40.57
N ALA A 147 -36.51 11.74 -39.65
CA ALA A 147 -37.90 11.35 -39.80
C ALA A 147 -38.87 12.54 -39.65
N HIS A 148 -38.50 13.51 -38.82
CA HIS A 148 -39.30 14.67 -38.45
C HIS A 148 -38.60 15.97 -38.81
N SER A 149 -38.46 16.23 -40.12
CA SER A 149 -37.80 17.43 -40.63
C SER A 149 -38.51 18.75 -40.26
N GLU A 150 -39.77 18.65 -39.82
CA GLU A 150 -40.58 19.75 -39.29
C GLU A 150 -40.15 20.19 -37.88
N LEU A 151 -39.43 19.35 -37.13
CA LEU A 151 -38.99 19.71 -35.79
C LEU A 151 -37.85 20.73 -35.86
N PRO A 152 -37.88 21.77 -34.99
CA PRO A 152 -36.83 22.76 -34.95
C PRO A 152 -35.50 22.15 -34.48
N VAL A 153 -34.41 22.58 -35.11
CA VAL A 153 -33.06 22.17 -34.69
C VAL A 153 -32.72 22.88 -33.39
N VAL A 154 -32.74 22.15 -32.27
CA VAL A 154 -32.35 22.67 -30.96
C VAL A 154 -30.85 22.43 -30.78
N THR A 155 -30.05 23.50 -30.77
CA THR A 155 -28.61 23.44 -30.52
C THR A 155 -28.23 24.37 -29.37
N SER A 156 -27.22 23.98 -28.59
CA SER A 156 -26.62 24.82 -27.55
C SER A 156 -25.52 25.75 -28.08
N ASP A 157 -25.14 25.63 -29.36
CA ASP A 157 -24.11 26.44 -29.99
C ASP A 157 -24.71 27.78 -30.46
N PRO A 158 -24.32 28.92 -29.87
CA PRO A 158 -24.83 30.23 -30.26
C PRO A 158 -24.38 30.67 -31.67
N THR A 159 -23.43 29.96 -32.29
CA THR A 159 -22.97 30.21 -33.66
C THR A 159 -23.69 29.36 -34.71
N ALA A 160 -24.53 28.41 -34.28
CA ALA A 160 -25.32 27.59 -35.18
C ALA A 160 -26.47 28.39 -35.80
N CYS A 161 -26.27 28.87 -37.03
CA CYS A 161 -27.30 29.54 -37.82
C CYS A 161 -28.12 28.52 -38.64
N ALA A 162 -29.04 27.80 -37.99
CA ALA A 162 -29.97 26.91 -38.70
C ALA A 162 -31.26 27.66 -39.09
N ARG A 163 -31.66 27.59 -40.36
CA ARG A 163 -32.97 28.09 -40.84
C ARG A 163 -33.85 26.89 -41.15
N CYS A 164 -34.95 26.71 -40.41
CA CYS A 164 -35.92 25.67 -40.71
C CYS A 164 -36.62 25.98 -42.05
N TYR A 165 -36.68 25.00 -42.94
CA TYR A 165 -37.37 25.14 -44.24
C TYR A 165 -38.86 25.42 -44.05
N PHE A 166 -39.47 24.86 -43.00
CA PHE A 166 -40.89 24.96 -42.71
C PHE A 166 -41.29 26.29 -42.04
N ASP A 167 -40.37 26.98 -41.37
CA ASP A 167 -40.64 28.27 -40.71
C ASP A 167 -40.35 29.49 -41.62
N ARG A 168 -40.01 29.26 -42.89
CA ARG A 168 -39.75 30.38 -43.81
C ARG A 168 -41.05 31.10 -44.16
N ALA A 169 -40.99 32.42 -44.37
CA ALA A 169 -42.16 33.23 -44.73
C ALA A 169 -42.89 32.80 -46.03
N SER A 170 -42.25 31.99 -46.87
CA SER A 170 -42.82 31.41 -48.11
C SER A 170 -43.16 29.93 -48.00
N ALA A 171 -43.12 29.33 -46.80
CA ALA A 171 -43.60 27.97 -46.59
C ALA A 171 -45.14 27.94 -46.69
N PRO A 172 -45.72 26.84 -47.21
CA PRO A 172 -47.17 26.64 -47.15
C PRO A 172 -47.62 26.55 -45.69
N GLU A 173 -48.84 27.02 -45.39
CA GLU A 173 -49.45 26.85 -44.06
C GLU A 173 -49.53 25.36 -43.73
N GLN A 174 -49.02 24.97 -42.56
CA GLN A 174 -49.12 23.61 -42.08
C GLN A 174 -50.52 23.40 -41.51
N GLU A 175 -51.26 22.45 -42.07
CA GLU A 175 -52.51 21.99 -41.47
C GLU A 175 -52.19 21.22 -40.19
N SER A 176 -52.91 21.53 -39.12
CA SER A 176 -52.77 20.78 -37.87
C SER A 176 -53.30 19.34 -38.04
N LEU A 177 -52.80 18.42 -37.21
CA LEU A 177 -53.28 17.03 -37.21
C LEU A 177 -54.81 16.95 -37.02
N GLU A 178 -55.38 17.82 -36.18
CA GLU A 178 -56.83 17.90 -35.96
C GLU A 178 -57.59 18.35 -37.23
N GLU A 179 -57.05 19.30 -37.99
CA GLU A 179 -57.67 19.76 -39.25
C GLU A 179 -57.56 18.72 -40.37
N ALA A 180 -56.45 17.98 -40.43
CA ALA A 180 -56.25 16.90 -41.38
C ALA A 180 -57.19 15.71 -41.08
N GLU A 181 -57.35 15.36 -39.80
CA GLU A 181 -58.29 14.31 -39.35
C GLU A 181 -59.74 14.71 -39.61
N TYR A 182 -60.12 15.99 -39.38
CA TYR A 182 -61.46 16.49 -39.67
C TYR A 182 -61.79 16.46 -41.17
N ARG A 183 -60.81 16.68 -42.05
CA ARG A 183 -61.01 16.58 -43.51
C ARG A 183 -61.09 15.12 -44.00
N ALA A 184 -60.43 14.20 -43.30
CA ALA A 184 -60.38 12.79 -43.67
C ALA A 184 -61.61 11.98 -43.19
N ALA A 185 -62.41 12.54 -42.27
CA ALA A 185 -63.67 12.01 -41.76
C ALA A 185 -64.88 12.40 -42.63
#